data_AF-A0A850A8Y4-F1
#
_entry.id   AF-A0A850A8Y4-F1
#
_cell.length_a   1.000
_cell.length_b   1.000
_cell.length_c   1.000
_cell.angle_alpha   90.00
_cell.angle_beta   90.00
_cell.angle_gamma   90.00
#
_symmetry.space_group_name_H-M   'P 1'
#
loop_
_entity.id
_entity.type
_entity.pdbx_description
1 polymer ?
#
loop_
_entity_poly.entity_id
_entity_poly.type
_entity_poly.pdbx_seq_one_letter_code
_entity_poly.pdbx_strand_id
1 'polypeptide(L)'
;MEKSQYGRKDRLIQPKQHDMYLGASKLPEPTVCTGCNALFANGRWTWKEPPESVHRAVCPACRRIADNYPAGLIEITGAFFREHRDEILNLVRNVESQEKNERPLERIMAISQEKEHTQVSTTGVHVARRIGEALLRSYKGDLSFQYADSDKIIRVYWKR
;
A
#
# COMPACT_ATOMS: atom_id res chain seq x y z
N MET A 1 52.94 -10.69 -19.00
CA MET A 1 52.47 -9.99 -17.78
C MET A 1 51.07 -9.48 -18.03
N GLU A 2 50.06 -10.30 -17.72
CA GLU A 2 48.63 -9.96 -17.85
C GLU A 2 48.24 -8.95 -16.76
N LYS A 3 47.68 -7.81 -17.19
CA LYS A 3 47.12 -6.80 -16.28
C LYS A 3 45.67 -7.18 -15.97
N SER A 4 45.44 -7.65 -14.75
CA SER A 4 44.12 -7.81 -14.14
C SER A 4 43.43 -6.45 -14.01
N GLN A 5 42.32 -6.26 -14.72
CA GLN A 5 41.50 -5.07 -14.65
C GLN A 5 40.33 -5.34 -13.69
N TYR A 6 40.53 -5.01 -12.42
CA TYR A 6 39.47 -4.95 -11.41
C TYR A 6 38.47 -3.85 -11.81
N GLY A 7 37.35 -4.24 -12.42
CA GLY A 7 36.22 -3.34 -12.69
C GLY A 7 35.52 -2.94 -11.39
N ARG A 8 35.82 -1.73 -10.89
CA ARG A 8 34.98 -1.07 -9.90
C ARG A 8 33.63 -0.76 -10.55
N LYS A 9 32.58 -1.47 -10.15
CA LYS A 9 31.20 -1.07 -10.46
C LYS A 9 30.84 0.10 -9.57
N ASP A 10 31.01 1.31 -10.09
CA ASP A 10 30.39 2.50 -9.53
C ASP A 10 28.87 2.29 -9.58
N ARG A 11 28.31 1.82 -8.46
CA ARG A 11 26.86 1.86 -8.21
C ARG A 11 26.51 3.34 -8.11
N LEU A 12 26.07 3.92 -9.23
CA LEU A 12 25.35 5.19 -9.24
C LEU A 12 24.16 5.01 -8.27
N ILE A 13 24.30 5.56 -7.07
CA ILE A 13 23.23 5.63 -6.08
C ILE A 13 22.21 6.59 -6.68
N GLN A 14 21.19 6.05 -7.35
CA GLN A 14 20.09 6.87 -7.81
C GLN A 14 19.44 7.51 -6.58
N PRO A 15 19.21 8.83 -6.59
CA PRO A 15 18.54 9.49 -5.48
C PRO A 15 17.16 8.86 -5.32
N LYS A 16 16.90 8.29 -4.14
CA LYS A 16 15.62 7.69 -3.76
C LYS A 16 14.56 8.79 -3.85
N GLN A 17 13.81 8.88 -4.96
CA GLN A 17 12.70 9.83 -5.08
C GLN A 17 11.80 9.64 -3.85
N HIS A 18 11.53 10.70 -3.08
CA HIS A 18 10.62 10.61 -1.94
C HIS A 18 9.17 10.44 -2.44
N ASP A 19 8.36 9.66 -1.72
CA ASP A 19 6.97 9.44 -2.14
C ASP A 19 6.26 10.78 -1.97
N MET A 20 5.74 11.35 -3.05
CA MET A 20 5.08 12.65 -3.06
C MET A 20 3.89 12.70 -2.10
N TYR A 21 3.33 11.55 -1.74
CA TYR A 21 2.24 11.42 -0.79
C TYR A 21 2.72 11.20 0.66
N LEU A 22 3.91 10.64 0.90
CA LEU A 22 4.43 10.39 2.27
C LEU A 22 5.27 11.53 2.84
N GLY A 23 5.49 12.60 2.08
CA GLY A 23 6.23 13.80 2.51
C GLY A 23 5.49 14.59 3.59
N ALA A 24 5.39 14.03 4.80
CA ALA A 24 4.74 14.63 5.97
C ALA A 24 5.60 15.71 6.66
N SER A 25 6.64 16.25 6.01
CA SER A 25 7.66 17.03 6.70
C SER A 25 7.29 18.48 7.04
N LYS A 26 6.03 18.91 6.88
CA LYS A 26 5.61 20.30 7.18
C LYS A 26 4.15 20.50 7.65
N LEU A 27 3.42 19.46 8.06
CA LEU A 27 2.06 19.68 8.56
C LEU A 27 2.09 20.23 9.99
N PRO A 28 1.36 21.31 10.30
CA PRO A 28 1.25 21.79 11.67
C PRO A 28 0.49 20.75 12.51
N GLU A 29 0.97 20.47 13.71
CA GLU A 29 0.33 19.52 14.62
C GLU A 29 -0.44 20.28 15.70
N PRO A 30 -1.66 19.85 16.06
CA PRO A 30 -2.43 18.73 15.52
C PRO A 30 -3.19 19.08 14.22
N THR A 31 -3.26 18.14 13.26
CA THR A 31 -4.04 18.29 12.01
C THR A 31 -5.06 17.16 11.87
N VAL A 32 -6.31 17.45 11.52
CA VAL A 32 -7.33 16.46 11.18
C VAL A 32 -7.52 16.36 9.67
N CYS A 33 -7.68 15.13 9.18
CA CYS A 33 -8.01 14.87 7.78
C CYS A 33 -9.44 15.31 7.46
N THR A 34 -9.66 16.20 6.50
CA THR A 34 -11.02 16.61 6.09
C THR A 34 -11.82 15.52 5.39
N GLY A 35 -11.17 14.48 4.85
CA GLY A 35 -11.84 13.39 4.13
C GLY A 35 -12.15 12.15 4.96
N CYS A 36 -11.44 11.91 6.07
CA CYS A 36 -11.62 10.70 6.88
C CYS A 36 -11.48 10.91 8.39
N ASN A 37 -11.24 12.13 8.85
CA ASN A 37 -11.06 12.48 10.26
C ASN A 37 -9.87 11.84 10.99
N ALA A 38 -8.95 11.18 10.28
CA ALA A 38 -7.69 10.74 10.89
C ALA A 38 -6.93 11.95 11.46
N LEU A 39 -6.36 11.81 12.66
CA LEU A 39 -5.60 12.83 13.37
C LEU A 39 -4.09 12.64 13.12
N PHE A 40 -3.43 13.67 12.63
CA PHE A 40 -1.98 13.77 12.58
C PHE A 40 -1.46 14.42 13.86
N ALA A 41 -0.71 13.65 14.65
CA ALA A 41 -0.05 14.08 15.88
C ALA A 41 1.16 13.19 16.19
N ASN A 42 2.20 13.77 16.76
CA ASN A 42 3.51 13.15 17.01
C ASN A 42 4.11 12.52 15.75
N GLY A 43 4.06 13.23 14.62
CA GLY A 43 4.63 12.78 13.34
C GLY A 43 3.90 11.62 12.66
N ARG A 44 2.71 11.21 13.13
CA ARG A 44 1.95 10.08 12.58
C ARG A 44 0.44 10.33 12.52
N TRP A 45 -0.22 9.66 11.59
CA TRP A 45 -1.69 9.62 11.51
C TRP A 45 -2.25 8.54 12.43
N THR A 46 -3.31 8.86 13.18
CA THR A 46 -4.00 7.97 14.13
C THR A 46 -5.52 8.17 14.07
N TRP A 47 -6.29 7.26 14.67
CA TRP A 47 -7.74 7.41 14.85
C TRP A 47 -8.14 8.03 16.20
N LYS A 48 -7.19 8.68 16.89
CA LYS A 48 -7.46 9.31 18.18
C LYS A 48 -8.37 10.53 18.02
N GLU A 49 -9.10 10.84 19.08
CA GLU A 49 -9.91 12.05 19.13
C GLU A 49 -9.05 13.31 19.01
N PRO A 50 -9.45 14.28 18.18
CA PRO A 50 -8.76 15.56 18.07
C PRO A 50 -8.97 16.43 19.32
N PRO A 51 -7.97 17.25 19.70
CA PRO A 51 -8.18 18.31 20.69
C PRO A 51 -9.10 19.42 20.14
N GLU A 52 -9.48 20.38 20.99
CA GLU A 52 -10.42 21.46 20.62
C GLU A 52 -9.95 22.33 19.44
N SER A 53 -8.64 22.60 19.37
CA SER A 53 -8.03 23.38 18.27
C SER A 53 -7.20 22.47 17.38
N VAL A 54 -7.60 22.34 16.11
CA VAL A 54 -6.91 21.53 15.10
C VAL A 54 -6.82 22.26 13.77
N HIS A 55 -5.71 22.03 13.09
CA HIS A 55 -5.59 22.35 11.68
C HIS A 55 -6.34 21.33 10.82
N ARG A 56 -6.59 21.68 9.55
CA ARG A 56 -7.29 20.83 8.58
C ARG A 56 -6.43 20.65 7.35
N ALA A 57 -6.24 19.40 6.94
CA ALA A 57 -5.58 19.04 5.69
C ALA A 57 -6.17 17.74 5.14
N VAL A 58 -5.75 17.31 3.96
CA VAL A 58 -6.10 15.99 3.42
C VAL A 58 -4.95 15.03 3.68
N CYS A 59 -5.23 13.87 4.29
CA CYS A 59 -4.20 12.87 4.54
C CYS A 59 -3.71 12.21 3.25
N PRO A 60 -2.50 11.63 3.24
CA PRO A 60 -1.93 10.95 2.07
C PRO A 60 -2.85 9.91 1.42
N ALA A 61 -3.52 9.10 2.23
CA ALA A 61 -4.42 8.05 1.73
C ALA A 61 -5.66 8.62 1.03
N CYS A 62 -6.29 9.65 1.63
CA CYS A 62 -7.42 10.33 0.98
C CYS A 62 -7.00 11.01 -0.32
N ARG A 63 -5.79 11.58 -0.38
CA ARG A 63 -5.26 12.18 -1.61
C ARG A 63 -5.05 11.12 -2.71
N ARG A 64 -4.41 9.98 -2.39
CA ARG A 64 -4.25 8.85 -3.32
C ARG A 64 -5.58 8.33 -3.85
N ILE A 65 -6.61 8.25 -3.00
CA ILE A 65 -7.97 7.85 -3.40
C ILE A 65 -8.56 8.87 -4.38
N ALA A 66 -8.47 10.16 -4.08
CA ALA A 66 -8.99 11.22 -4.95
C ALA A 66 -8.29 11.24 -6.32
N ASP A 67 -6.98 11.03 -6.35
CA ASP A 67 -6.16 11.07 -7.56
C ASP A 67 -6.15 9.72 -8.32
N ASN A 68 -6.83 8.70 -7.79
CA ASN A 68 -6.77 7.31 -8.27
C ASN A 68 -5.33 6.80 -8.49
N TYR A 69 -4.43 7.14 -7.57
CA TYR A 69 -2.99 6.87 -7.66
C TYR A 69 -2.54 5.86 -6.58
N PRO A 70 -2.66 4.54 -6.83
CA PRO A 70 -2.38 3.52 -5.83
C PRO A 70 -0.91 3.42 -5.46
N ALA A 71 -0.65 2.99 -4.23
CA ALA A 71 0.68 2.58 -3.76
C ALA A 71 0.88 1.07 -3.89
N GLY A 72 -0.21 0.30 -3.96
CA GLY A 72 -0.16 -1.14 -4.16
C GLY A 72 -1.24 -1.62 -5.10
N LEU A 73 -0.89 -2.64 -5.89
CA LEU A 73 -1.79 -3.38 -6.77
C LEU A 73 -1.64 -4.86 -6.46
N ILE A 74 -2.76 -5.53 -6.20
CA ILE A 74 -2.80 -6.97 -5.97
C ILE A 74 -3.66 -7.59 -7.07
N GLU A 75 -3.09 -8.55 -7.79
CA GLU A 75 -3.80 -9.35 -8.78
C GLU A 75 -4.05 -10.75 -8.19
N ILE A 76 -5.31 -11.13 -8.11
CA ILE A 76 -5.79 -12.41 -7.58
C ILE A 76 -6.40 -13.19 -8.74
N THR A 77 -5.80 -14.34 -9.07
CA THR A 77 -6.14 -15.14 -10.27
C THR A 77 -6.26 -16.63 -9.94
N GLY A 78 -6.83 -17.40 -10.87
CA GLY A 78 -6.85 -18.85 -10.84
C GLY A 78 -8.24 -19.48 -10.63
N ALA A 79 -8.31 -20.80 -10.79
CA ALA A 79 -9.59 -21.50 -10.75
C ALA A 79 -10.14 -21.58 -9.32
N PHE A 80 -9.26 -21.83 -8.34
CA PHE A 80 -9.63 -21.84 -6.93
C PHE A 80 -10.16 -20.48 -6.50
N PHE A 81 -9.56 -19.38 -6.94
CA PHE A 81 -10.10 -18.05 -6.68
C PHE A 81 -11.52 -17.87 -7.20
N ARG A 82 -11.83 -18.35 -8.42
CA ARG A 82 -13.17 -18.22 -9.00
C ARG A 82 -14.22 -18.99 -8.20
N GLU A 83 -13.85 -20.17 -7.69
CA GLU A 83 -14.74 -21.02 -6.88
C GLU A 83 -14.94 -20.47 -5.46
N HIS A 84 -13.92 -19.84 -4.87
CA HIS A 84 -13.92 -19.35 -3.48
C HIS A 84 -13.86 -17.81 -3.38
N ARG A 85 -14.39 -17.11 -4.39
CA ARG A 85 -14.21 -15.67 -4.56
C ARG A 85 -14.61 -14.87 -3.32
N ASP A 86 -15.82 -15.10 -2.81
CA ASP A 86 -16.36 -14.27 -1.73
C ASP A 86 -15.61 -14.49 -0.41
N GLU A 87 -15.20 -15.72 -0.11
CA GLU A 87 -14.37 -16.04 1.06
C GLU A 87 -13.01 -15.33 0.99
N ILE A 88 -12.37 -15.39 -0.19
CA ILE A 88 -11.08 -14.74 -0.41
C ILE A 88 -11.20 -13.21 -0.29
N LEU A 89 -12.24 -12.61 -0.87
CA LEU A 89 -12.47 -11.16 -0.75
C LEU A 89 -12.85 -10.74 0.68
N ASN A 90 -13.49 -11.62 1.45
CA ASN A 90 -13.71 -11.38 2.88
C ASN A 90 -12.40 -11.39 3.66
N LEU A 91 -11.48 -12.32 3.38
CA LEU A 91 -10.13 -12.30 3.97
C LEU A 91 -9.40 -10.99 3.64
N VAL A 92 -9.44 -10.56 2.38
CA VAL A 92 -8.82 -9.30 1.92
C VAL A 92 -9.34 -8.10 2.71
N ARG A 93 -10.66 -7.97 2.86
CA ARG A 93 -11.28 -6.88 3.64
C ARG A 93 -10.96 -6.96 5.14
N ASN A 94 -10.89 -8.16 5.69
CA ASN A 94 -10.56 -8.36 7.10
C ASN A 94 -9.11 -7.94 7.39
N VAL A 95 -8.17 -8.29 6.51
CA VAL A 95 -6.78 -7.84 6.63
C VAL A 95 -6.69 -6.32 6.53
N GLU A 96 -7.39 -5.69 5.57
CA GLU A 96 -7.43 -4.22 5.49
C GLU A 96 -7.99 -3.57 6.75
N SER A 97 -9.09 -4.09 7.28
CA SER A 97 -9.70 -3.55 8.49
C SER A 97 -8.73 -3.58 9.68
N GLN A 98 -8.01 -4.69 9.85
CA GLN A 98 -6.97 -4.85 10.88
C GLN A 98 -5.83 -3.85 10.69
N GLU A 99 -5.27 -3.77 9.48
CA GLU A 99 -4.17 -2.85 9.19
C GLU A 99 -4.60 -1.39 9.33
N LYS A 100 -5.78 -1.03 8.83
CA LYS A 100 -6.33 0.32 8.88
C LYS A 100 -6.55 0.80 10.30
N ASN A 101 -7.02 -0.06 11.20
CA ASN A 101 -7.23 0.29 12.61
C ASN A 101 -5.94 0.73 13.31
N GLU A 102 -4.80 0.15 12.95
CA GLU A 102 -3.49 0.53 13.49
C GLU A 102 -2.81 1.64 12.68
N ARG A 103 -3.00 1.61 11.36
CA ARG A 103 -2.31 2.43 10.37
C ARG A 103 -3.34 3.11 9.47
N PRO A 104 -3.83 4.30 9.84
CA PRO A 104 -4.90 4.97 9.10
C PRO A 104 -4.61 5.20 7.62
N LEU A 105 -3.35 5.17 7.16
CA LEU A 105 -2.98 5.38 5.75
C LEU A 105 -2.96 4.09 4.92
N GLU A 106 -3.07 2.92 5.55
CA GLU A 106 -3.02 1.61 4.91
C GLU A 106 -4.46 1.15 4.65
N ARG A 107 -4.96 1.39 3.43
CA ARG A 107 -6.36 1.14 3.05
C ARG A 107 -6.46 0.46 1.69
N ILE A 108 -7.56 -0.25 1.49
CA ILE A 108 -8.02 -0.62 0.14
C ILE A 108 -8.68 0.61 -0.49
N MET A 109 -8.28 0.90 -1.72
CA MET A 109 -8.88 1.94 -2.56
C MET A 109 -10.09 1.39 -3.31
N ALA A 110 -9.91 0.27 -4.02
CA ALA A 110 -10.95 -0.40 -4.78
C ALA A 110 -10.65 -1.89 -4.93
N ILE A 111 -11.71 -2.66 -5.16
CA ILE A 111 -11.66 -4.06 -5.61
C ILE A 111 -12.44 -4.10 -6.94
N SER A 112 -11.75 -4.26 -8.06
CA SER A 112 -12.36 -4.36 -9.40
C SER A 112 -12.29 -5.79 -9.90
N GLN A 113 -13.39 -6.25 -10.49
CA GLN A 113 -13.41 -7.51 -11.22
C GLN A 113 -13.05 -7.23 -12.67
N GLU A 114 -11.90 -7.76 -13.08
CA GLU A 114 -11.46 -7.78 -14.47
C GLU A 114 -11.87 -9.11 -15.12
N LYS A 115 -11.68 -9.25 -16.44
CA LYS A 115 -12.14 -10.44 -17.20
C LYS A 115 -11.59 -11.76 -16.64
N GLU A 116 -10.29 -11.80 -16.32
CA GLU A 116 -9.58 -13.02 -15.92
C GLU A 116 -9.10 -13.01 -14.45
N HIS A 117 -9.22 -11.87 -13.77
CA HIS A 117 -8.66 -11.67 -12.43
C HIS A 117 -9.47 -10.66 -11.61
N THR A 118 -9.22 -10.62 -10.31
CA THR A 118 -9.66 -9.51 -9.47
C THR A 118 -8.46 -8.66 -9.08
N GLN A 119 -8.57 -7.37 -9.31
CA GLN A 119 -7.56 -6.39 -8.95
C GLN A 119 -7.97 -5.67 -7.67
N VAL A 120 -7.07 -5.63 -6.69
CA VAL A 120 -7.22 -4.83 -5.47
C VAL A 120 -6.17 -3.74 -5.46
N SER A 121 -6.61 -2.49 -5.38
CA SER A 121 -5.72 -1.34 -5.27
C SER A 121 -5.67 -0.83 -3.84
N THR A 122 -4.51 -0.35 -3.39
CA THR A 122 -4.30 0.10 -2.01
C THR A 122 -3.56 1.43 -1.93
N THR A 123 -3.85 2.19 -0.87
CA THR A 123 -3.18 3.48 -0.60
C THR A 123 -1.79 3.31 0.02
N GLY A 124 -1.46 2.11 0.51
CA GLY A 124 -0.20 1.82 1.16
C GLY A 124 0.39 0.47 0.73
N VAL A 125 1.72 0.40 0.77
CA VAL A 125 2.53 -0.77 0.38
C VAL A 125 2.39 -1.89 1.42
N HIS A 126 2.22 -1.54 2.70
CA HIS A 126 2.18 -2.53 3.77
C HIS A 126 0.88 -3.35 3.71
N VAL A 127 -0.28 -2.73 3.54
CA VAL A 127 -1.55 -3.48 3.41
C VAL A 127 -1.53 -4.39 2.18
N ALA A 128 -0.96 -3.95 1.05
CA ALA A 128 -0.85 -4.80 -0.13
C ALA A 128 -0.03 -6.06 0.13
N ARG A 129 1.13 -5.90 0.79
CA ARG A 129 1.97 -7.01 1.20
C ARG A 129 1.26 -7.94 2.17
N ARG A 130 0.59 -7.37 3.18
CA ARG A 130 -0.11 -8.14 4.23
C ARG A 130 -1.27 -8.95 3.65
N ILE A 131 -1.99 -8.41 2.68
CA ILE A 131 -3.01 -9.15 1.91
C ILE A 131 -2.37 -10.33 1.18
N GLY A 132 -1.31 -10.12 0.40
CA GLY A 132 -0.64 -11.19 -0.33
C GLY A 132 -0.13 -12.32 0.58
N GLU A 133 0.52 -11.96 1.68
CA GLU A 133 0.99 -12.93 2.68
C GLU A 133 -0.18 -13.67 3.35
N ALA A 134 -1.30 -13.01 3.61
CA ALA A 134 -2.50 -13.66 4.16
C ALA A 134 -3.10 -14.67 3.18
N LEU A 135 -3.18 -14.35 1.89
CA LEU A 135 -3.64 -15.28 0.85
C LEU A 135 -2.77 -16.53 0.81
N LEU A 136 -1.44 -16.37 0.78
CA LEU A 136 -0.51 -17.50 0.78
C LEU A 136 -0.62 -18.34 2.06
N ARG A 137 -0.75 -17.72 3.23
CA ARG A 137 -0.87 -18.45 4.50
C ARG A 137 -2.17 -19.27 4.57
N SER A 138 -3.31 -18.65 4.26
CA SER A 138 -4.64 -19.24 4.39
C SER A 138 -4.96 -20.24 3.27
N TYR A 139 -4.50 -19.96 2.05
CA TYR A 139 -4.90 -20.70 0.86
C TYR A 139 -3.72 -21.28 0.07
N LYS A 140 -2.46 -21.11 0.46
CA LYS A 140 -1.30 -21.59 -0.34
C LYS A 140 -1.31 -20.94 -1.74
N GLY A 141 -0.78 -21.62 -2.75
CA GLY A 141 -0.64 -21.10 -4.11
C GLY A 141 0.68 -20.36 -4.33
N ASP A 142 0.76 -19.66 -5.45
CA ASP A 142 1.97 -18.93 -5.85
C ASP A 142 1.82 -17.45 -5.50
N LEU A 143 2.79 -16.89 -4.78
CA LEU A 143 2.84 -15.47 -4.40
C LEU A 143 4.14 -14.85 -4.90
N SER A 144 4.05 -13.71 -5.59
CA SER A 144 5.23 -12.92 -5.96
C SER A 144 5.03 -11.43 -5.73
N PHE A 145 6.14 -10.72 -5.53
CA PHE A 145 6.20 -9.29 -5.31
C PHE A 145 7.11 -8.64 -6.36
N GLN A 146 6.64 -7.56 -6.96
CA GLN A 146 7.46 -6.69 -7.80
C GLN A 146 7.42 -5.27 -7.24
N TYR A 147 8.58 -4.63 -7.14
CA TYR A 147 8.72 -3.25 -6.70
C TYR A 147 9.15 -2.41 -7.89
N ALA A 148 8.37 -1.39 -8.24
CA ALA A 148 8.77 -0.43 -9.26
C ALA A 148 9.70 0.62 -8.62
N ASP A 149 10.95 0.69 -9.09
CA ASP A 149 11.99 1.57 -8.54
C ASP A 149 11.65 3.07 -8.68
N SER A 150 10.87 3.47 -9.70
CA SER A 150 10.48 4.88 -9.94
C SER A 150 9.21 5.30 -9.19
N ASP A 151 8.20 4.42 -9.13
CA ASP A 151 6.84 4.84 -8.75
C ASP A 151 6.45 4.44 -7.32
N LYS A 152 7.31 3.68 -6.64
CA LYS A 152 7.05 3.12 -5.31
C LYS A 152 5.74 2.32 -5.23
N ILE A 153 5.30 1.79 -6.36
CA ILE A 153 4.18 0.88 -6.43
C ILE A 153 4.69 -0.52 -6.15
N ILE A 154 4.05 -1.21 -5.21
CA ILE A 154 4.18 -2.66 -5.07
C ILE A 154 3.13 -3.34 -5.95
N ARG A 155 3.56 -4.31 -6.76
CA ARG A 155 2.67 -5.25 -7.42
C ARG A 155 2.76 -6.59 -6.74
N VAL A 156 1.62 -7.13 -6.35
CA VAL A 156 1.48 -8.40 -5.64
C VAL A 156 0.68 -9.31 -6.56
N TYR A 157 1.24 -10.45 -6.92
CA TYR A 157 0.56 -11.43 -7.74
C TYR A 157 0.31 -12.67 -6.90
N TRP A 158 -0.94 -13.08 -6.79
CA TRP A 158 -1.32 -14.34 -6.17
C TRP A 158 -2.17 -15.17 -7.13
N LYS A 159 -1.83 -16.45 -7.25
CA LYS A 159 -2.53 -17.39 -8.12
C LYS A 159 -2.85 -18.70 -7.42
N ARG A 160 -4.11 -19.11 -7.52
CA ARG A 160 -4.58 -20.46 -7.20
C ARG A 160 -5.88 -20.80 -7.95
#